data_AF-A0AA51LZA4-F1
#
_entry.id   AF-A0AA51LZA4-F1
#
_cell.length_a   1.000
_cell.length_b   1.000
_cell.length_c   1.000
_cell.angle_alpha   90.00
_cell.angle_beta   90.00
_cell.angle_gamma   90.00
#
_symmetry.space_group_name_H-M   'P 1'
#
loop_
_entity.id
_entity.type
_entity.pdbx_description
1 polymer ?
#
loop_
_entity_poly.entity_id
_entity_poly.type
_entity_poly.pdbx_seq_one_letter_code
_entity_poly.pdbx_strand_id
1 'polypeptide(L)'
;MIGRILTVTVAAVAATMAIAPAVALAQDGAPRYDATEFFVTPFDPGAFGENAHKALILSPYGTGHRIECQSFHGQTANCIQHIPGGQTNPLIRLSPLPAPGQSICQVWAYNPIATGSAG
;
A
#
# COMPACT_ATOMS: atom_id res chain seq x y z
N MET A 1 -68.43 3.27 12.25
CA MET A 1 -67.95 1.90 12.51
C MET A 1 -66.45 1.99 12.72
N ILE A 2 -66.00 1.66 13.94
CA ILE A 2 -64.62 1.82 14.44
C ILE A 2 -63.73 0.75 13.81
N GLY A 3 -62.75 1.18 13.01
CA GLY A 3 -61.86 0.31 12.25
C GLY A 3 -60.45 0.27 12.83
N ARG A 4 -60.26 -0.65 13.78
CA ARG A 4 -59.07 -1.46 14.05
C ARG A 4 -57.66 -0.82 13.95
N ILE A 5 -57.10 -0.65 15.14
CA ILE A 5 -55.68 -0.50 15.49
C ILE A 5 -54.84 -1.59 14.79
N LEU A 6 -53.78 -1.19 14.07
CA LEU A 6 -52.69 -2.08 13.66
C LEU A 6 -51.36 -1.46 14.12
N THR A 7 -50.91 -2.01 15.24
CA THR A 7 -49.61 -1.84 15.87
C THR A 7 -48.52 -2.28 14.89
N VAL A 8 -47.68 -1.34 14.43
CA VAL A 8 -46.45 -1.68 13.68
C VAL A 8 -45.29 -1.62 14.66
N THR A 9 -44.70 -2.79 14.87
CA THR A 9 -43.53 -3.05 15.72
C THR A 9 -42.28 -2.37 15.17
N VAL A 10 -41.55 -1.71 16.08
CA VAL A 10 -40.26 -1.06 15.83
C VAL A 10 -39.21 -2.13 15.53
N ALA A 11 -38.68 -2.16 14.30
CA ALA A 11 -37.49 -2.92 13.97
C ALA A 11 -36.26 -2.04 14.17
N ALA A 12 -35.64 -2.14 15.35
CA ALA A 12 -34.34 -1.54 15.63
C ALA A 12 -33.26 -2.26 14.79
N VAL A 13 -32.78 -1.60 13.74
CA VAL A 13 -31.58 -2.05 13.03
C VAL A 13 -30.39 -1.64 13.88
N ALA A 14 -29.92 -2.56 14.73
CA ALA A 14 -28.65 -2.42 15.42
C ALA A 14 -27.53 -2.47 14.37
N ALA A 15 -27.04 -1.30 13.97
CA ALA A 15 -25.79 -1.18 13.24
C ALA A 15 -24.66 -1.53 14.21
N THR A 16 -24.27 -2.80 14.26
CA THR A 16 -23.02 -3.22 14.87
C THR A 16 -21.88 -2.71 14.00
N MET A 17 -21.47 -1.46 14.23
CA MET A 17 -20.14 -1.02 13.82
C MET A 17 -19.14 -1.89 14.58
N ALA A 18 -18.63 -2.91 13.91
CA ALA A 18 -17.44 -3.63 14.34
C ALA A 18 -16.31 -2.60 14.35
N ILE A 19 -16.01 -2.05 15.52
CA ILE A 19 -14.81 -1.28 15.78
C ILE A 19 -13.67 -2.30 15.70
N ALA A 20 -13.18 -2.58 14.50
CA ALA A 20 -11.91 -3.27 14.36
C ALA A 20 -10.88 -2.38 15.09
N PRO A 21 -10.08 -2.92 16.01
CA PRO A 21 -9.00 -2.17 16.59
C PRO A 21 -8.08 -1.76 15.44
N ALA A 22 -8.04 -0.46 15.14
CA ALA A 22 -6.97 0.12 14.35
C ALA A 22 -5.70 -0.04 15.18
N VAL A 23 -5.00 -1.16 14.97
CA VAL A 23 -3.60 -1.28 15.36
C VAL A 23 -2.81 -0.30 14.49
N ALA A 24 -2.71 0.94 14.98
CA ALA A 24 -1.67 1.85 14.56
C ALA A 24 -0.35 1.21 15.01
N LEU A 25 0.30 0.47 14.10
CA LEU A 25 1.68 0.07 14.32
C LEU A 25 2.50 1.35 14.42
N ALA A 26 3.05 1.61 15.62
CA ALA A 26 4.02 2.66 15.82
C ALA A 26 5.07 2.57 14.70
N GLN A 27 5.25 3.67 13.95
CA GLN A 27 6.30 3.77 12.95
C GLN A 27 7.65 3.98 13.65
N ASP A 28 8.07 3.01 14.46
CA ASP A 28 9.46 2.86 14.86
C ASP A 28 10.20 2.36 13.62
N GLY A 29 10.62 3.28 12.78
CA GLY A 29 11.23 2.96 11.50
C GLY A 29 12.07 4.12 11.00
N ALA A 30 13.19 3.80 10.38
CA ALA A 30 14.10 4.76 9.76
C ALA A 30 13.32 5.85 8.98
N PRO A 31 13.83 7.09 8.92
CA PRO A 31 13.21 8.14 8.14
C PRO A 31 13.01 7.66 6.71
N ARG A 32 11.87 8.02 6.13
CA ARG A 32 11.61 7.73 4.72
C ARG A 32 12.56 8.54 3.86
N TYR A 33 13.07 7.92 2.81
CA TYR A 33 13.84 8.57 1.77
C TYR A 33 13.12 8.44 0.43
N ASP A 34 13.36 9.38 -0.47
CA ASP A 34 12.87 9.27 -1.84
C ASP A 34 13.63 8.15 -2.55
N ALA A 35 12.89 7.10 -2.90
CA ALA A 35 13.42 5.91 -3.52
C ALA A 35 13.06 5.81 -5.00
N THR A 36 12.41 6.83 -5.58
CA THR A 36 11.80 6.77 -6.91
C THR A 36 12.78 6.32 -8.00
N GLU A 37 14.02 6.80 -7.95
CA GLU A 37 15.07 6.45 -8.93
C GLU A 37 15.49 4.96 -8.90
N PHE A 38 15.20 4.25 -7.81
CA PHE A 38 15.51 2.83 -7.64
C PHE A 38 14.40 1.90 -8.13
N PHE A 39 13.34 2.46 -8.72
CA PHE A 39 12.23 1.70 -9.30
C PHE A 39 12.19 1.84 -10.82
N VAL A 40 11.68 0.79 -11.46
CA VAL A 40 11.28 0.75 -12.87
C VAL A 40 9.95 0.02 -13.01
N THR A 41 9.20 0.34 -14.06
CA THR A 41 8.04 -0.46 -14.46
C THR A 41 8.47 -1.62 -15.35
N PRO A 42 7.69 -2.71 -15.46
CA PRO A 42 7.99 -3.82 -16.37
C PRO A 42 8.09 -3.43 -17.86
N PHE A 43 7.52 -2.28 -18.22
CA PHE A 43 7.49 -1.78 -19.59
C PHE A 43 8.57 -0.72 -19.87
N ASP A 44 9.32 -0.32 -18.85
CA ASP A 44 10.43 0.61 -19.03
C ASP A 44 11.52 -0.07 -19.87
N PRO A 45 12.15 0.65 -20.83
CA PRO A 45 13.29 0.14 -21.55
C PRO A 45 14.37 -0.39 -20.60
N GLY A 46 14.84 -1.60 -20.88
CA GLY A 46 15.90 -2.21 -20.09
C GLY A 46 15.49 -2.65 -18.68
N ALA A 47 14.20 -2.68 -18.31
CA ALA A 47 13.75 -3.10 -16.97
C ALA A 47 14.28 -4.49 -16.55
N PHE A 48 14.39 -5.40 -17.52
CA PHE A 48 14.94 -6.75 -17.34
C PHE A 48 16.37 -6.91 -17.89
N GLY A 49 17.02 -5.79 -18.24
CA GLY A 49 18.38 -5.72 -18.78
C GLY A 49 19.26 -4.80 -17.95
N GLU A 50 19.66 -3.66 -18.51
CA GLU A 50 20.53 -2.68 -17.84
C GLU A 50 19.99 -2.18 -16.48
N ASN A 51 18.67 -2.14 -16.32
CA ASN A 51 17.98 -1.72 -15.10
C ASN A 51 17.57 -2.90 -14.19
N ALA A 52 18.00 -4.13 -14.46
CA ALA A 52 17.60 -5.31 -13.67
C ALA A 52 18.03 -5.27 -12.20
N HIS A 53 18.96 -4.37 -11.84
CA HIS A 53 19.38 -4.11 -10.47
C HIS A 53 18.38 -3.24 -9.67
N LYS A 54 17.44 -2.59 -10.36
CA LYS A 54 16.37 -1.78 -9.76
C LYS A 54 15.19 -2.66 -9.34
N ALA A 55 14.38 -2.13 -8.44
CA ALA A 55 13.12 -2.76 -8.05
C ALA A 55 12.06 -2.58 -9.16
N LEU A 56 11.23 -3.59 -9.38
CA LEU A 56 10.05 -3.49 -10.24
C LEU A 56 8.86 -2.98 -9.44
N ILE A 57 8.14 -2.00 -9.99
CA ILE A 57 6.84 -1.57 -9.46
C ILE A 57 5.69 -1.96 -10.39
N LEU A 58 4.69 -2.64 -9.82
CA LEU A 58 3.42 -2.98 -10.44
C LEU A 58 2.35 -2.01 -9.91
N SER A 59 2.32 -0.81 -10.48
CA SER A 59 1.38 0.24 -10.07
C SER A 59 0.79 0.94 -11.30
N PRO A 60 -0.52 1.29 -11.30
CA PRO A 60 -1.11 2.13 -12.33
C PRO A 60 -0.42 3.50 -12.48
N TYR A 61 0.26 3.95 -11.43
CA TYR A 61 0.95 5.23 -11.37
C TYR A 61 2.42 5.13 -11.81
N GLY A 62 2.92 3.91 -12.09
CA GLY A 62 4.28 3.66 -12.56
C GLY A 62 5.35 4.27 -11.65
N THR A 63 6.37 4.88 -12.26
CA THR A 63 7.44 5.64 -11.60
C THR A 63 7.30 7.16 -11.79
N GLY A 64 6.18 7.63 -12.40
CA GLY A 64 5.90 9.05 -12.60
C GLY A 64 5.48 9.79 -11.34
N HIS A 65 5.31 9.06 -10.23
CA HIS A 65 4.99 9.61 -8.93
C HIS A 65 5.99 9.16 -7.88
N ARG A 66 6.23 10.05 -6.91
CA ARG A 66 7.20 9.86 -5.84
C ARG A 66 6.94 8.57 -5.06
N ILE A 67 7.99 7.77 -4.89
CA ILE A 67 7.99 6.56 -4.06
C ILE A 67 8.94 6.82 -2.90
N GLU A 68 8.45 6.63 -1.67
CA GLU A 68 9.25 6.77 -0.47
C GLU A 68 9.33 5.44 0.26
N CYS A 69 10.52 5.07 0.73
CA CYS A 69 10.72 3.83 1.46
C CYS A 69 11.49 4.07 2.76
N GLN A 70 11.40 3.11 3.67
CA GLN A 70 12.30 3.01 4.81
C GLN A 70 13.42 2.03 4.47
N SER A 71 14.60 2.19 5.10
CA SER A 71 15.69 1.23 4.99
C SER A 71 16.24 0.88 6.38
N PHE A 72 16.48 -0.40 6.62
CA PHE A 72 17.17 -0.88 7.80
C PHE A 72 18.20 -1.93 7.41
N HIS A 73 19.46 -1.73 7.78
CA HIS A 73 20.60 -2.58 7.37
C HIS A 73 20.64 -2.86 5.84
N GLY A 74 20.34 -1.85 5.02
CA GLY A 74 20.34 -1.98 3.56
C GLY A 74 19.12 -2.72 2.99
N GLN A 75 18.16 -3.11 3.82
CA GLN A 75 16.91 -3.71 3.38
C GLN A 75 15.82 -2.64 3.23
N THR A 76 15.29 -2.49 2.02
CA THR A 76 14.17 -1.59 1.72
C THR A 76 12.86 -2.19 2.21
N ALA A 77 12.11 -1.42 3.00
CA ALA A 77 10.86 -1.81 3.62
C ALA A 77 9.85 -0.64 3.63
N ASN A 78 8.58 -0.97 3.92
CA ASN A 78 7.51 0.01 4.20
C ASN A 78 7.39 1.13 3.16
N CYS A 79 7.48 0.77 1.88
CA CYS A 79 7.37 1.71 0.79
C CYS A 79 5.94 2.26 0.66
N ILE A 80 5.83 3.53 0.32
CA ILE A 80 4.60 4.21 -0.04
C ILE A 80 4.80 4.89 -1.39
N GLN A 81 3.72 4.98 -2.18
CA GLN A 81 3.68 5.76 -3.39
C GLN A 81 2.71 6.92 -3.23
N HIS A 82 3.18 8.12 -3.57
CA HIS A 82 2.33 9.30 -3.68
C HIS A 82 1.45 9.13 -4.92
N ILE A 83 0.15 9.38 -4.79
CA ILE A 83 -0.81 9.24 -5.89
C ILE A 83 -1.52 10.58 -6.14
N PRO A 84 -2.22 10.76 -7.27
CA PRO A 84 -2.94 12.00 -7.55
C PRO A 84 -3.86 12.42 -6.40
N GLY A 85 -3.99 13.73 -6.18
CA GLY A 85 -4.81 14.28 -5.10
C GLY A 85 -4.12 14.34 -3.73
N GLY A 86 -2.80 14.16 -3.68
CA GLY A 86 -2.01 14.29 -2.44
C GLY A 86 -2.16 13.11 -1.49
N GLN A 87 -2.78 12.01 -1.94
CA GLN A 87 -2.91 10.79 -1.16
C GLN A 87 -1.66 9.93 -1.28
N THR A 88 -1.52 8.97 -0.37
CA THR A 88 -0.47 7.95 -0.45
C THR A 88 -1.08 6.55 -0.47
N ASN A 89 -0.36 5.63 -1.09
CA ASN A 89 -0.69 4.21 -1.15
C ASN A 89 0.49 3.40 -0.60
N PRO A 90 0.31 2.58 0.45
CA PRO A 90 1.36 1.67 0.89
C PRO A 90 1.58 0.58 -0.16
N LEU A 91 2.82 0.34 -0.56
CA LEU A 91 3.16 -0.70 -1.52
C LEU A 91 3.31 -2.05 -0.84
N ILE A 92 2.85 -3.11 -1.52
CA ILE A 92 3.00 -4.49 -1.08
C ILE A 92 4.28 -5.06 -1.71
N ARG A 93 5.15 -5.64 -0.91
CA ARG A 93 6.29 -6.40 -1.43
C ARG A 93 5.82 -7.79 -1.84
N LEU A 94 5.95 -8.12 -3.12
CA LEU A 94 5.60 -9.43 -3.67
C LEU A 94 6.79 -10.40 -3.67
N SER A 95 8.02 -9.87 -3.77
CA SER A 95 9.24 -10.69 -3.68
C SER A 95 9.56 -11.04 -2.22
N PRO A 96 10.09 -12.25 -1.93
CA PRO A 96 10.57 -12.60 -0.59
C PRO A 96 11.77 -11.74 -0.18
N LEU A 97 12.12 -11.65 1.10
CA LEU A 97 13.39 -11.02 1.48
C LEU A 97 14.57 -11.86 0.95
N PRO A 98 15.64 -11.24 0.42
CA PRO A 98 16.82 -11.97 -0.01
C PRO A 98 17.48 -12.70 1.17
N ALA A 99 17.84 -13.96 0.98
CA ALA A 99 18.72 -14.66 1.94
C ALA A 99 20.15 -14.08 1.87
N PRO A 100 20.99 -14.30 2.90
CA PRO A 100 22.38 -13.87 2.85
C PRO A 100 23.10 -14.35 1.58
N GLY A 101 23.74 -13.42 0.87
CA GLY A 101 24.45 -13.71 -0.38
C GLY A 101 23.55 -13.82 -1.63
N GLN A 102 22.24 -13.61 -1.51
CA GLN A 102 21.33 -13.59 -2.65
C GLN A 102 21.02 -12.17 -3.10
N SER A 103 21.03 -11.98 -4.43
CA SER A 103 20.44 -10.81 -5.08
C SER A 103 19.21 -11.27 -5.84
N ILE A 104 18.06 -10.71 -5.49
CA ILE A 104 16.80 -10.94 -6.20
C ILE A 104 16.27 -9.58 -6.66
N CYS A 105 15.63 -9.55 -7.82
CA CYS A 105 14.87 -8.38 -8.23
C CYS A 105 13.70 -8.21 -7.25
N GLN A 106 13.61 -7.02 -6.63
CA GLN A 106 12.53 -6.73 -5.71
C GLN A 106 11.28 -6.37 -6.52
N VAL A 107 10.13 -6.94 -6.17
CA VAL A 107 8.87 -6.63 -6.83
C VAL A 107 7.92 -6.02 -5.81
N TRP A 108 7.43 -4.83 -6.11
CA TRP A 108 6.49 -4.08 -5.29
C TRP A 108 5.22 -3.82 -6.09
N ALA A 109 4.06 -3.83 -5.44
CA ALA A 109 2.79 -3.63 -6.09
C ALA A 109 1.95 -2.58 -5.36
N TYR A 110 1.15 -1.87 -6.15
CA TYR A 110 0.08 -1.02 -5.63
C TYR A 110 -0.85 -1.85 -4.73
N ASN A 111 -1.25 -1.28 -3.59
CA ASN A 111 -2.22 -1.92 -2.70
C ASN A 111 -3.63 -1.39 -2.96
N PRO A 112 -4.51 -2.15 -3.66
CA PRO A 112 -5.85 -1.67 -3.97
C PRO A 112 -6.77 -1.59 -2.75
N ILE A 113 -6.39 -2.19 -1.62
CA ILE A 113 -7.22 -2.30 -0.41
C ILE A 113 -6.88 -1.21 0.61
N ALA A 114 -5.66 -0.66 0.56
CA ALA A 114 -5.18 0.33 1.52
C ALA A 114 -5.12 1.77 0.98
N THR A 115 -5.77 2.05 -0.15
CA THR A 115 -5.79 3.40 -0.72
C THR A 115 -6.68 4.30 0.15
N GLY A 116 -6.13 5.39 0.68
CA GLY A 116 -6.91 6.39 1.42
C GLY A 116 -6.46 6.70 2.85
N SER A 117 -5.31 6.21 3.31
CA SER A 117 -4.73 6.69 4.57
C SER A 117 -3.96 7.99 4.32
N ALA A 118 -4.54 9.12 4.72
CA ALA A 118 -3.77 10.33 4.97
C ALA A 118 -2.73 10.01 6.06
N GLY A 119 -1.45 10.26 5.76
CA GLY A 119 -0.41 10.34 6.78
C GLY A 119 -0.56 11.61 7.61
#